data_AF-A0A1Q9CES9-F1
#
_entry.id   AF-A0A1Q9CES9-F1
#
_cell.length_a   1.000
_cell.length_b   1.000
_cell.length_c   1.000
_cell.angle_alpha   90.00
_cell.angle_beta   90.00
_cell.angle_gamma   90.00
#
_symmetry.space_group_name_H-M   'P 1'
#
loop_
_entity.id
_entity.type
_entity.pdbx_description
1 polymer ?
#
loop_
_entity_poly.entity_id
_entity_poly.type
_entity_poly.pdbx_seq_one_letter_code
_entity_poly.pdbx_strand_id
1 'polypeptide(L)'
;MVTHSWRNKFVNLLAAVLADALEMETYDHMVQLLKERQFGKLADALRRKGKLEVPYWICAFSVNQHAGICATPPPTDSTGHAITPCSCATAKHFDGDLSEMNKFDDMMAYLRRALRTQTEVRLEQVIAMEVDFSLLARVWCVAELVEANELHLRQAVKMHSAASRDRCLETLLRIDVRDAEASFPADKELVLSKISDAEGFNQQLQDLMLHRLEGFLQTNRARTAAALCDEVVLAAVNVVI
;
A
#
# COMPACT_ATOMS: atom_id res chain seq x y z
N MET A 1 4.86 -5.90 5.67
CA MET A 1 5.48 -4.75 4.98
C MET A 1 4.39 -3.99 4.25
N VAL A 2 4.44 -2.66 4.21
CA VAL A 2 3.42 -1.84 3.53
C VAL A 2 4.03 -1.12 2.35
N THR A 3 3.50 -1.39 1.16
CA THR A 3 3.81 -0.62 -0.05
C THR A 3 2.82 0.55 -0.14
N HIS A 4 3.37 1.75 -0.24
CA HIS A 4 2.61 2.99 -0.37
C HIS A 4 3.37 3.97 -1.26
N SER A 5 2.64 4.91 -1.88
CA SER A 5 3.28 6.04 -2.52
C SER A 5 3.48 7.19 -1.53
N TRP A 6 4.49 8.03 -1.77
CA TRP A 6 4.73 9.25 -0.99
C TRP A 6 3.71 10.36 -1.26
N ARG A 7 2.95 10.25 -2.36
CA ARG A 7 1.80 11.13 -2.62
C ARG A 7 0.58 10.75 -1.78
N ASN A 8 0.60 9.59 -1.11
CA ASN A 8 -0.52 9.14 -0.30
C ASN A 8 -0.77 10.13 0.82
N LYS A 9 -2.04 10.45 1.05
CA LYS A 9 -2.42 11.17 2.26
C LYS A 9 -2.09 10.29 3.45
N PHE A 10 -1.43 10.86 4.44
CA PHE A 10 -1.05 10.14 5.66
C PHE A 10 -2.23 9.41 6.32
N VAL A 11 -3.41 10.04 6.34
CA VAL A 11 -4.65 9.43 6.87
C VAL A 11 -5.06 8.17 6.10
N ASN A 12 -4.86 8.13 4.78
CA ASN A 12 -5.22 6.98 3.95
C ASN A 12 -4.23 5.82 4.16
N LEU A 13 -2.94 6.12 4.30
CA LEU A 13 -1.93 5.11 4.66
C LEU A 13 -2.28 4.43 5.99
N LEU A 14 -2.54 5.23 7.04
CA LEU A 14 -2.94 4.69 8.34
C LEU A 14 -4.28 3.93 8.26
N ALA A 15 -5.26 4.47 7.53
CA ALA A 15 -6.54 3.81 7.34
C ALA A 15 -6.40 2.44 6.65
N ALA A 16 -5.52 2.32 5.65
CA ALA A 16 -5.24 1.06 4.97
C ALA A 16 -4.61 0.02 5.92
N VAL A 17 -3.68 0.44 6.78
CA VAL A 17 -3.08 -0.44 7.81
C VAL A 17 -4.12 -0.89 8.83
N LEU A 18 -4.98 0.02 9.30
CA LEU A 18 -6.06 -0.31 10.24
C LEU A 18 -7.09 -1.24 9.62
N ALA A 19 -7.47 -0.99 8.36
CA ALA A 19 -8.35 -1.86 7.60
C ALA A 19 -7.72 -3.24 7.42
N ASP A 20 -6.42 -3.32 7.15
CA ASP A 20 -5.71 -4.60 7.09
C ASP A 20 -5.77 -5.37 8.41
N ALA A 21 -5.40 -4.73 9.52
CA ALA A 21 -5.44 -5.33 10.85
C ALA A 21 -6.86 -5.82 11.22
N LEU A 22 -7.89 -5.09 10.79
CA LEU A 22 -9.30 -5.45 11.00
C LEU A 22 -9.86 -6.43 9.96
N GLU A 23 -9.04 -6.88 9.00
CA GLU A 23 -9.38 -7.80 7.91
C GLU A 23 -10.49 -7.23 7.00
N MET A 24 -10.46 -5.91 6.79
CA MET A 24 -11.33 -5.18 5.89
C MET A 24 -10.66 -5.00 4.53
N GLU A 25 -11.48 -5.06 3.48
CA GLU A 25 -11.09 -4.83 2.10
C GLU A 25 -10.96 -3.32 1.79
N THR A 26 -11.91 -2.52 2.26
CA THR A 26 -11.93 -1.06 2.07
C THR A 26 -11.54 -0.30 3.34
N TYR A 27 -11.01 0.93 3.18
CA TYR A 27 -10.54 1.75 4.29
C TYR A 27 -11.25 3.12 4.46
N ASP A 28 -12.24 3.44 3.63
CA ASP A 28 -13.05 4.66 3.73
C ASP A 28 -13.65 4.88 5.14
N HIS A 29 -14.19 3.83 5.75
CA HIS A 29 -14.71 3.91 7.11
C HIS A 29 -13.61 4.27 8.13
N MET A 30 -12.40 3.71 7.96
CA MET A 30 -11.26 4.02 8.83
C MET A 30 -10.81 5.47 8.67
N VAL A 31 -10.83 6.00 7.43
CA VAL A 31 -10.55 7.42 7.17
C VAL A 31 -11.53 8.32 7.94
N GLN A 32 -12.82 7.98 7.96
CA GLN A 32 -13.82 8.76 8.69
C GLN A 32 -13.55 8.74 10.20
N LEU A 33 -13.29 7.57 10.78
CA LEU A 33 -12.98 7.45 12.20
C LEU A 33 -11.71 8.23 12.59
N LEU A 34 -10.67 8.22 11.74
CA LEU A 34 -9.45 8.99 11.97
C LEU A 34 -9.71 10.51 11.91
N LYS A 35 -10.48 10.98 10.91
CA LYS A 35 -10.83 12.41 10.77
C LYS A 35 -11.66 12.92 11.94
N GLU A 36 -12.60 12.11 12.41
CA GLU A 36 -13.46 12.40 13.56
C GLU A 36 -12.77 12.14 14.91
N ARG A 37 -11.48 11.76 14.91
CA ARG A 37 -10.67 11.48 16.10
C ARG A 37 -11.30 10.41 17.01
N GLN A 38 -11.99 9.43 16.42
CA GLN A 38 -12.65 8.33 17.13
C GLN A 38 -11.65 7.22 17.53
N PHE A 39 -10.50 7.60 18.11
CA PHE A 39 -9.40 6.69 18.40
C PHE A 39 -9.77 5.60 19.41
N GLY A 40 -10.66 5.89 20.37
CA GLY A 40 -11.19 4.90 21.30
C GLY A 40 -11.89 3.74 20.59
N LYS A 41 -12.75 4.06 19.61
CA LYS A 41 -13.45 3.04 18.81
C LYS A 41 -12.48 2.17 18.00
N LEU A 42 -11.46 2.79 17.41
CA LEU A 42 -10.41 2.08 16.67
C LEU A 42 -9.61 1.15 17.57
N ALA A 43 -9.14 1.65 18.73
CA ALA A 43 -8.38 0.86 19.69
C ALA A 43 -9.22 -0.30 20.24
N ASP A 44 -10.49 -0.09 20.55
CA ASP A 44 -11.40 -1.13 21.02
C ASP A 44 -11.62 -2.21 19.96
N ALA A 45 -11.79 -1.82 18.68
CA ALA A 45 -11.93 -2.77 17.58
C ALA A 45 -10.67 -3.62 17.40
N LEU A 46 -9.48 -3.01 17.44
CA LEU A 46 -8.21 -3.72 17.35
C LEU A 46 -7.98 -4.64 18.55
N ARG A 47 -8.31 -4.20 19.78
CA ARG A 47 -8.24 -5.05 20.99
C ARG A 47 -9.14 -6.27 20.88
N ARG A 48 -10.39 -6.08 20.45
CA ARG A 48 -11.34 -7.19 20.27
C ARG A 48 -10.85 -8.22 19.26
N LYS A 49 -10.12 -7.80 18.22
CA LYS A 49 -9.50 -8.72 17.25
C LYS A 49 -8.11 -9.23 17.67
N GLY A 50 -7.55 -8.76 18.79
CA GLY A 50 -6.20 -9.12 19.22
C GLY A 50 -5.10 -8.59 18.29
N LYS A 51 -5.32 -7.42 17.66
CA LYS A 51 -4.47 -6.89 16.57
C LYS A 51 -3.68 -5.64 16.94
N LEU A 52 -3.68 -5.23 18.21
CA LEU A 52 -2.93 -4.03 18.65
C LEU A 52 -1.41 -4.16 18.48
N GLU A 53 -0.88 -5.37 18.65
CA GLU A 53 0.57 -5.62 18.67
C GLU A 53 1.10 -6.18 17.33
N VAL A 54 0.32 -6.06 16.24
CA VAL A 54 0.77 -6.53 14.92
C VAL A 54 1.81 -5.55 14.36
N PRO A 55 3.05 -5.98 14.10
CA PRO A 55 4.08 -5.10 13.60
C PRO A 55 3.92 -4.84 12.10
N TYR A 56 3.92 -3.56 11.71
CA TYR A 56 3.94 -3.13 10.32
C TYR A 56 5.25 -2.42 10.02
N TRP A 57 6.02 -2.95 9.06
CA TRP A 57 7.13 -2.22 8.48
C TRP A 57 6.61 -1.27 7.39
N ILE A 58 6.86 0.02 7.57
CA ILE A 58 6.44 1.10 6.68
C ILE A 58 7.67 1.97 6.45
N CYS A 59 8.07 2.15 5.19
CA CYS A 59 9.35 2.79 4.87
C CYS A 59 9.46 4.20 5.44
N ALA A 60 8.37 4.99 5.40
CA ALA A 60 8.33 6.34 5.95
C ALA A 60 8.70 6.43 7.44
N PHE A 61 8.53 5.34 8.21
CA PHE A 61 8.90 5.27 9.63
C PHE A 61 10.15 4.44 9.91
N SER A 62 10.52 3.56 8.98
CA SER A 62 11.50 2.50 9.24
C SER A 62 12.88 2.81 8.69
N VAL A 63 13.00 3.74 7.73
CA VAL A 63 14.30 4.19 7.22
C VAL A 63 14.70 5.52 7.82
N ASN A 64 16.01 5.76 7.92
CA ASN A 64 16.57 7.01 8.39
C ASN A 64 16.42 8.12 7.35
N GLN A 65 15.24 8.73 7.28
CA GLN A 65 14.94 9.87 6.40
C GLN A 65 15.91 11.05 6.61
N HIS A 66 16.46 11.20 7.82
CA HIS A 66 17.42 12.25 8.10
C HIS A 66 18.78 12.01 7.42
N ALA A 67 19.17 10.76 7.16
CA ALA A 67 20.36 10.45 6.35
C ALA A 67 20.08 10.49 4.84
N GLY A 68 18.82 10.29 4.43
CA GLY A 68 18.46 10.17 3.00
C GLY A 68 17.95 11.43 2.31
N ILE A 69 17.21 12.32 2.99
CA ILE A 69 16.48 13.40 2.28
C ILE A 69 16.59 14.79 2.89
N CYS A 70 17.02 14.95 4.15
CA CYS A 70 16.86 16.24 4.84
C CYS A 70 17.78 17.37 4.34
N ALA A 71 18.89 17.04 3.68
CA ALA A 71 19.84 18.03 3.15
C ALA A 71 19.43 18.57 1.77
N THR A 72 18.52 17.90 1.08
CA THR A 72 18.04 18.27 -0.26
C THR A 72 16.51 18.22 -0.31
N PRO A 73 15.80 18.97 0.55
CA PRO A 73 14.35 19.00 0.49
C PRO A 73 13.89 19.71 -0.79
N PRO A 74 12.64 19.47 -1.24
CA PRO A 74 12.02 20.35 -2.23
C PRO A 74 11.99 21.79 -1.70
N PRO A 75 11.96 22.80 -2.59
CA PRO A 75 12.04 24.21 -2.19
C PRO A 75 10.86 24.64 -1.32
N THR A 76 9.70 24.02 -1.50
CA THR A 76 8.48 24.30 -0.73
C THR A 76 7.77 23.01 -0.34
N ASP A 77 6.99 23.06 0.73
CA ASP A 77 6.06 22.00 1.09
C ASP A 77 4.79 22.03 0.23
N SER A 78 3.85 21.12 0.51
CA SER A 78 2.57 21.01 -0.20
C SER A 78 1.63 22.21 0.00
N THR A 79 1.94 23.13 0.92
CA THR A 79 1.21 24.37 1.16
C THR A 79 1.90 25.60 0.56
N GLY A 80 3.05 25.40 -0.10
CA GLY A 80 3.87 26.47 -0.65
C GLY A 80 4.80 27.12 0.39
N HIS A 81 4.90 26.59 1.60
CA HIS A 81 5.82 27.10 2.60
C HIS A 81 7.25 26.72 2.25
N ALA A 82 8.17 27.68 2.27
CA ALA A 82 9.58 27.42 1.95
C ALA A 82 10.20 26.44 2.96
N ILE A 83 10.87 25.40 2.46
CA ILE A 83 11.59 24.45 3.31
C ILE A 83 13.06 24.83 3.33
N THR A 84 13.62 24.99 4.53
CA THR A 84 15.05 25.22 4.69
C THR A 84 15.80 23.88 4.71
N PRO A 85 16.82 23.68 3.86
CA PRO A 85 17.69 22.52 3.95
C PRO A 85 18.28 22.36 5.35
N CYS A 86 18.28 21.13 5.86
CA CYS A 86 18.78 20.85 7.20
C CYS A 86 20.31 20.94 7.25
N SER A 87 20.85 21.66 8.24
CA SER A 87 22.29 21.86 8.46
C SER A 87 22.92 20.89 9.46
N CYS A 88 22.26 19.77 9.75
CA CYS A 88 22.76 18.77 10.69
C CYS A 88 24.09 18.15 10.23
N ALA A 89 24.88 17.66 11.18
CA ALA A 89 26.14 16.96 10.92
C ALA A 89 25.96 15.48 10.51
N THR A 90 24.72 14.96 10.50
CA THR A 90 24.43 13.57 10.13
C THR A 90 24.87 13.30 8.70
N ALA A 91 25.74 12.30 8.51
CA ALA A 91 26.20 11.86 7.20
C ALA A 91 25.01 11.57 6.27
N LYS A 92 25.15 11.96 4.99
CA LYS A 92 24.11 11.78 3.98
C LYS A 92 24.48 10.64 3.05
N HIS A 93 23.54 9.73 2.85
CA HIS A 93 23.69 8.54 2.02
C HIS A 93 22.55 8.52 1.01
N PHE A 94 22.73 9.27 -0.09
CA PHE A 94 21.74 9.37 -1.15
C PHE A 94 21.75 8.13 -2.05
N ASP A 95 22.92 7.48 -2.20
CA ASP A 95 23.14 6.30 -3.01
C ASP A 95 24.13 5.32 -2.35
N GLY A 96 24.48 4.25 -3.08
CA GLY A 96 25.45 3.25 -2.65
C GLY A 96 24.97 2.34 -1.52
N ASP A 97 25.90 1.64 -0.87
CA ASP A 97 25.59 0.60 0.11
C ASP A 97 25.07 1.10 1.44
N LEU A 98 25.35 2.36 1.79
CA LEU A 98 24.90 2.99 3.02
C LEU A 98 23.53 3.68 2.88
N SER A 99 23.00 3.80 1.66
CA SER A 99 21.65 4.34 1.44
C SER A 99 20.62 3.29 1.81
N GLU A 100 19.79 3.56 2.82
CA GLU A 100 18.67 2.67 3.18
C GLU A 100 17.53 2.73 2.16
N MET A 101 17.49 3.78 1.33
CA MET A 101 16.41 4.03 0.36
C MET A 101 16.51 3.18 -0.91
N ASN A 102 17.63 2.49 -1.17
CA ASN A 102 17.78 1.62 -2.34
C ASN A 102 17.75 0.12 -2.00
N LYS A 103 17.42 -0.23 -0.76
CA LYS A 103 17.52 -1.58 -0.19
C LYS A 103 16.16 -2.26 0.02
N PHE A 104 15.13 -1.85 -0.72
CA PHE A 104 13.77 -2.35 -0.49
C PHE A 104 13.62 -3.85 -0.77
N ASP A 105 14.22 -4.32 -1.87
CA ASP A 105 14.35 -5.74 -2.25
C ASP A 105 15.13 -6.52 -1.18
N ASP A 106 16.33 -6.02 -0.82
CA ASP A 106 17.17 -6.61 0.22
C ASP A 106 16.43 -6.72 1.56
N MET A 107 15.68 -5.67 1.93
CA MET A 107 14.90 -5.60 3.16
C MET A 107 13.73 -6.60 3.14
N MET A 108 13.01 -6.69 2.02
CA MET A 108 11.92 -7.65 1.87
C MET A 108 12.43 -9.10 1.98
N ALA A 109 13.53 -9.41 1.29
CA ALA A 109 14.19 -10.72 1.36
C ALA A 109 14.70 -11.04 2.78
N TYR A 110 15.33 -10.06 3.44
CA TYR A 110 15.80 -10.19 4.82
C TYR A 110 14.65 -10.47 5.79
N LEU A 111 13.56 -9.67 5.77
CA LEU A 111 12.42 -9.87 6.67
C LEU A 111 11.77 -11.23 6.47
N ARG A 112 11.61 -11.66 5.20
CA ARG A 112 11.08 -13.00 4.89
C ARG A 112 11.94 -14.09 5.54
N ARG A 113 13.26 -13.98 5.46
CA ARG A 113 14.19 -14.96 6.05
C ARG A 113 14.21 -14.89 7.58
N ALA A 114 14.31 -13.69 8.14
CA ALA A 114 14.38 -13.48 9.59
C ALA A 114 13.10 -13.96 10.29
N LEU A 115 11.92 -13.58 9.78
CA LEU A 115 10.65 -13.97 10.40
C LEU A 115 10.40 -15.47 10.33
N ARG A 116 10.79 -16.14 9.22
CA ARG A 116 10.72 -17.61 9.10
C ARG A 116 11.61 -18.37 10.08
N THR A 117 12.69 -17.76 10.55
CA THR A 117 13.65 -18.41 11.46
C THR A 117 13.40 -18.08 12.93
N GLN A 118 12.81 -16.92 13.20
CA GLN A 118 12.66 -16.39 14.56
C GLN A 118 11.24 -16.51 15.11
N THR A 119 10.23 -16.66 14.25
CA THR A 119 8.82 -16.59 14.65
C THR A 119 7.95 -17.53 13.82
N GLU A 120 6.72 -17.79 14.26
CA GLU A 120 5.69 -18.41 13.42
C GLU A 120 5.03 -17.41 12.46
N VAL A 121 5.38 -16.12 12.55
CA VAL A 121 4.81 -15.06 11.74
C VAL A 121 5.38 -15.14 10.33
N ARG A 122 4.49 -15.15 9.34
CA ARG A 122 4.86 -15.04 7.92
C ARG A 122 4.86 -13.57 7.52
N LEU A 123 5.86 -13.18 6.74
CA LEU A 123 5.86 -11.86 6.11
C LEU A 123 4.73 -11.78 5.08
N GLU A 124 3.93 -10.73 5.18
CA GLU A 124 2.92 -10.38 4.19
C GLU A 124 3.14 -8.93 3.72
N GLN A 125 2.62 -8.61 2.54
CA GLN A 125 2.61 -7.26 1.99
C GLN A 125 1.20 -6.68 2.02
N VAL A 126 1.06 -5.47 2.54
CA VAL A 126 -0.16 -4.66 2.41
C VAL A 126 0.09 -3.63 1.32
N ILE A 127 -0.81 -3.56 0.34
CA ILE A 127 -0.77 -2.59 -0.74
C ILE A 127 -1.78 -1.49 -0.39
N ALA A 128 -1.30 -0.37 0.13
CA ALA A 128 -2.12 0.76 0.53
C ALA A 128 -2.46 1.63 -0.70
N MET A 129 -3.47 1.19 -1.46
CA MET A 129 -3.86 1.82 -2.72
C MET A 129 -4.48 3.20 -2.50
N GLU A 130 -3.97 4.20 -3.19
CA GLU A 130 -4.48 5.58 -3.15
C GLU A 130 -5.81 5.75 -3.91
N VAL A 131 -6.51 6.85 -3.62
CA VAL A 131 -7.81 7.16 -4.27
C VAL A 131 -7.66 7.42 -5.77
N ASP A 132 -6.51 7.96 -6.18
CA ASP A 132 -6.14 8.29 -7.55
C ASP A 132 -5.22 7.23 -8.19
N PHE A 133 -4.94 6.14 -7.48
CA PHE A 133 -4.04 5.05 -7.90
C PHE A 133 -2.61 5.50 -8.23
N SER A 134 -2.15 6.63 -7.68
CA SER A 134 -0.82 7.14 -8.00
C SER A 134 0.30 6.14 -7.69
N LEU A 135 0.08 5.23 -6.73
CA LEU A 135 0.96 4.09 -6.41
C LEU A 135 1.37 3.31 -7.67
N LEU A 136 0.43 3.07 -8.59
CA LEU A 136 0.67 2.33 -9.84
C LEU A 136 1.54 3.11 -10.84
N ALA A 137 1.66 4.42 -10.66
CA ALA A 137 2.53 5.26 -11.46
C ALA A 137 3.91 5.47 -10.82
N ARG A 138 4.24 4.81 -9.71
CA ARG A 138 5.53 4.96 -9.01
C ARG A 138 6.42 3.74 -9.21
N VAL A 139 7.60 3.96 -9.76
CA VAL A 139 8.50 2.87 -10.20
C VAL A 139 8.91 1.95 -9.04
N TRP A 140 9.24 2.52 -7.88
CA TRP A 140 9.54 1.76 -6.67
C TRP A 140 8.35 0.93 -6.20
N CYS A 141 7.15 1.52 -6.20
CA CYS A 141 5.95 0.82 -5.72
C CYS A 141 5.63 -0.38 -6.61
N VAL A 142 5.64 -0.23 -7.93
CA VAL A 142 5.34 -1.35 -8.84
C VAL A 142 6.41 -2.44 -8.79
N ALA A 143 7.68 -2.07 -8.64
CA ALA A 143 8.77 -3.03 -8.41
C ALA A 143 8.57 -3.82 -7.11
N GLU A 144 8.18 -3.16 -6.02
CA GLU A 144 7.85 -3.84 -4.75
C GLU A 144 6.69 -4.83 -4.87
N LEU A 145 5.71 -4.58 -5.76
CA LEU A 145 4.60 -5.51 -5.97
C LEU A 145 5.06 -6.81 -6.64
N VAL A 146 5.91 -6.68 -7.66
CA VAL A 146 6.45 -7.83 -8.39
C VAL A 146 7.43 -8.61 -7.51
N GLU A 147 8.36 -7.92 -6.84
CA GLU A 147 9.32 -8.54 -5.90
C GLU A 147 8.60 -9.35 -4.81
N ALA A 148 7.56 -8.79 -4.19
CA ALA A 148 6.77 -9.50 -3.18
C ALA A 148 6.10 -10.76 -3.73
N ASN A 149 5.63 -10.72 -4.98
CA ASN A 149 5.01 -11.86 -5.64
C ASN A 149 6.04 -12.96 -5.98
N GLU A 150 7.24 -12.59 -6.43
CA GLU A 150 8.36 -13.51 -6.67
C GLU A 150 8.85 -14.16 -5.37
N LEU A 151 8.83 -13.40 -4.27
CA LEU A 151 9.08 -13.94 -2.94
C LEU A 151 7.90 -14.73 -2.35
N HIS A 152 6.80 -14.90 -3.11
CA HIS A 152 5.58 -15.60 -2.70
C HIS A 152 5.00 -15.07 -1.39
N LEU A 153 5.09 -13.77 -1.17
CA LEU A 153 4.43 -13.13 -0.04
C LEU A 153 2.93 -13.05 -0.31
N ARG A 154 2.13 -13.25 0.72
CA ARG A 154 0.70 -12.91 0.64
C ARG A 154 0.58 -11.40 0.49
N GLN A 155 -0.17 -10.96 -0.52
CA GLN A 155 -0.38 -9.54 -0.80
C GLN A 155 -1.85 -9.17 -0.58
N ALA A 156 -2.11 -8.18 0.27
CA ALA A 156 -3.44 -7.69 0.60
C ALA A 156 -3.63 -6.27 0.05
N VAL A 157 -4.46 -6.11 -0.97
CA VAL A 157 -4.81 -4.79 -1.52
C VAL A 157 -5.88 -4.14 -0.64
N LYS A 158 -5.60 -2.90 -0.20
CA LYS A 158 -6.55 -2.08 0.55
C LYS A 158 -6.95 -0.89 -0.30
N MET A 159 -8.21 -0.85 -0.70
CA MET A 159 -8.76 0.23 -1.54
C MET A 159 -9.53 1.22 -0.70
N HIS A 160 -9.62 2.48 -1.15
CA HIS A 160 -10.40 3.47 -0.42
C HIS A 160 -11.88 3.04 -0.31
N SER A 161 -12.52 2.74 -1.43
CA SER A 161 -13.92 2.31 -1.48
C SER A 161 -14.16 1.36 -2.64
N ALA A 162 -15.28 0.64 -2.62
CA ALA A 162 -15.69 -0.23 -3.74
C ALA A 162 -15.82 0.55 -5.07
N ALA A 163 -16.30 1.79 -5.03
CA ALA A 163 -16.40 2.66 -6.22
C ALA A 163 -15.04 3.05 -6.82
N SER A 164 -13.96 2.95 -6.04
CA SER A 164 -12.60 3.21 -6.53
C SER A 164 -12.08 2.05 -7.40
N ARG A 165 -12.69 0.86 -7.31
CA ARG A 165 -12.25 -0.35 -8.04
C ARG A 165 -12.28 -0.19 -9.55
N ASP A 166 -13.37 0.31 -10.11
CA ASP A 166 -13.55 0.30 -11.57
C ASP A 166 -12.56 1.24 -12.27
N ARG A 167 -12.24 2.37 -11.64
CA ARG A 167 -11.18 3.28 -12.08
C ARG A 167 -9.78 2.66 -11.98
N CYS A 168 -9.55 1.83 -10.96
CA CYS A 168 -8.29 1.11 -10.80
C CYS A 168 -8.07 0.12 -11.95
N LEU A 169 -9.12 -0.60 -12.36
CA LEU A 169 -9.05 -1.55 -13.48
C LEU A 169 -8.67 -0.86 -14.80
N GLU A 170 -9.27 0.29 -15.12
CA GLU A 170 -8.89 1.05 -16.32
C GLU A 170 -7.42 1.48 -16.28
N THR A 171 -6.95 1.90 -15.10
CA THR A 171 -5.55 2.32 -14.89
C THR A 171 -4.59 1.14 -15.05
N LEU A 172 -4.94 -0.03 -14.51
CA LEU A 172 -4.13 -1.23 -14.57
C LEU A 172 -3.92 -1.74 -16.00
N LEU A 173 -4.94 -1.67 -16.86
CA LEU A 173 -4.81 -2.10 -18.26
C LEU A 173 -3.83 -1.25 -19.08
N ARG A 174 -3.46 -0.07 -18.58
CA ARG A 174 -2.56 0.87 -19.25
C ARG A 174 -1.21 0.99 -18.56
N ILE A 175 -0.95 0.18 -17.53
CA ILE A 175 0.27 0.30 -16.74
C ILE A 175 1.48 -0.15 -17.57
N ASP A 176 2.51 0.68 -17.56
CA ASP A 176 3.82 0.36 -18.10
C ASP A 176 4.89 0.89 -17.13
N VAL A 177 5.76 -0.01 -16.66
CA VAL A 177 6.86 0.34 -15.75
C VAL A 177 7.80 1.38 -16.34
N ARG A 178 7.92 1.45 -17.67
CA ARG A 178 8.74 2.44 -18.38
C ARG A 178 8.16 3.85 -18.26
N ASP A 179 6.85 3.97 -18.08
CA ASP A 179 6.17 5.25 -17.87
C ASP A 179 6.10 5.66 -16.39
N ALA A 180 6.42 4.74 -15.47
CA ALA A 180 6.41 5.00 -14.04
C ALA A 180 7.42 6.10 -13.64
N GLU A 181 7.07 6.84 -12.59
CA GLU A 181 7.80 8.00 -12.09
C GLU A 181 8.61 7.66 -10.83
N ALA A 182 9.72 8.38 -10.66
CA ALA A 182 10.42 8.52 -9.39
C ALA A 182 10.60 10.01 -9.07
N SER A 183 10.80 10.34 -7.80
CA SER A 183 11.07 11.73 -7.40
C SER A 183 12.48 12.15 -7.81
N PHE A 184 13.41 11.19 -7.81
CA PHE A 184 14.77 11.34 -8.30
C PHE A 184 14.92 10.50 -9.58
N PRO A 185 15.33 11.07 -10.73
CA PRO A 185 15.44 10.31 -11.98
C PRO A 185 16.36 9.08 -11.89
N ALA A 186 17.46 9.18 -11.13
CA ALA A 186 18.41 8.09 -10.91
C ALA A 186 17.75 6.84 -10.29
N ASP A 187 16.71 7.01 -9.47
CA ASP A 187 15.95 5.89 -8.91
C ASP A 187 15.21 5.12 -9.99
N LYS A 188 14.61 5.82 -10.95
CA LYS A 188 13.91 5.18 -12.08
C LYS A 188 14.91 4.39 -12.92
N GLU A 189 16.06 4.97 -13.22
CA GLU A 189 17.13 4.28 -13.95
C GLU A 189 17.61 3.04 -13.18
N LEU A 190 17.83 3.16 -11.87
CA LEU A 190 18.24 2.05 -11.02
C LEU A 190 17.21 0.91 -11.03
N VAL A 191 15.92 1.21 -10.83
CA VAL A 191 14.89 0.16 -10.84
C VAL A 191 14.76 -0.47 -12.22
N LEU A 192 14.70 0.34 -13.29
CA LEU A 192 14.60 -0.19 -14.66
C LEU A 192 15.82 -1.02 -15.04
N SER A 193 17.02 -0.70 -14.53
CA SER A 193 18.23 -1.50 -14.78
C SER A 193 18.16 -2.92 -14.19
N LYS A 194 17.32 -3.13 -13.17
CA LYS A 194 17.07 -4.45 -12.57
C LYS A 194 16.04 -5.27 -13.36
N ILE A 195 15.31 -4.66 -14.29
CA ILE A 195 14.25 -5.30 -15.08
C ILE A 195 14.82 -5.67 -16.45
N SER A 196 15.10 -6.95 -16.67
CA SER A 196 15.64 -7.45 -17.95
C SER A 196 14.59 -7.52 -19.06
N ASP A 197 13.33 -7.73 -18.71
CA ASP A 197 12.20 -7.84 -19.64
C ASP A 197 11.03 -6.98 -19.14
N ALA A 198 10.92 -5.77 -19.68
CA ALA A 198 9.87 -4.83 -19.30
C ALA A 198 8.46 -5.31 -19.71
N GLU A 199 8.35 -6.05 -20.81
CA GLU A 199 7.06 -6.56 -21.29
C GLU A 199 6.56 -7.68 -20.38
N GLY A 200 7.43 -8.64 -20.06
CA GLY A 200 7.15 -9.68 -19.07
C GLY A 200 6.81 -9.13 -17.69
N PHE A 201 7.56 -8.11 -17.23
CA PHE A 201 7.28 -7.41 -15.98
C PHE A 201 5.89 -6.78 -15.97
N ASN A 202 5.52 -6.06 -17.04
CA ASN A 202 4.22 -5.41 -17.16
C ASN A 202 3.08 -6.43 -17.16
N GLN A 203 3.23 -7.54 -17.91
CA GLN A 203 2.25 -8.62 -17.93
C GLN A 203 2.07 -9.23 -16.53
N GLN A 204 3.17 -9.52 -15.84
CA GLN A 204 3.14 -10.08 -14.48
C GLN A 204 2.46 -9.14 -13.49
N LEU A 205 2.74 -7.84 -13.57
CA LEU A 205 2.13 -6.81 -12.72
C LEU A 205 0.62 -6.70 -12.97
N GLN A 206 0.20 -6.70 -14.24
CA GLN A 206 -1.21 -6.66 -14.62
C GLN A 206 -1.95 -7.90 -14.11
N ASP A 207 -1.42 -9.10 -14.39
CA ASP A 207 -2.01 -10.36 -13.94
C ASP A 207 -2.12 -10.43 -12.41
N LEU A 208 -1.06 -10.06 -11.71
CA LEU A 208 -1.03 -9.97 -10.26
C LEU A 208 -2.18 -9.10 -9.74
N MET A 209 -2.26 -7.86 -10.23
CA MET A 209 -3.24 -6.90 -9.73
C MET A 209 -4.67 -7.30 -10.09
N LEU A 210 -4.91 -7.84 -11.29
CA LEU A 210 -6.22 -8.35 -11.70
C LEU A 210 -6.67 -9.49 -10.77
N HIS A 211 -5.83 -10.48 -10.51
CA HIS A 211 -6.16 -11.60 -9.63
C HIS A 211 -6.47 -11.14 -8.19
N ARG A 212 -5.74 -10.14 -7.68
CA ARG A 212 -5.99 -9.61 -6.33
C ARG A 212 -7.27 -8.77 -6.25
N LEU A 213 -7.65 -8.12 -7.35
CA LEU A 213 -8.92 -7.40 -7.45
C LEU A 213 -10.12 -8.32 -7.74
N GLU A 214 -9.91 -9.50 -8.32
CA GLU A 214 -10.98 -10.50 -8.50
C GLU A 214 -11.51 -11.03 -7.16
N GLY A 215 -10.66 -11.14 -6.13
CA GLY A 215 -11.10 -11.48 -4.77
C GLY A 215 -12.18 -10.51 -4.26
N PHE A 216 -12.06 -9.21 -4.57
CA PHE A 216 -13.08 -8.21 -4.28
C PHE A 216 -14.39 -8.42 -5.06
N LEU A 217 -14.35 -9.02 -6.26
CA LEU A 217 -15.52 -9.27 -7.10
C LEU A 217 -16.38 -10.40 -6.53
N GLN A 218 -15.74 -11.46 -6.02
CA GLN A 218 -16.44 -12.60 -5.42
C GLN A 218 -17.12 -12.21 -4.10
N THR A 219 -16.44 -11.45 -3.24
CA THR A 219 -17.00 -10.96 -1.97
C THR A 219 -18.18 -10.00 -2.16
N ASN A 220 -18.11 -9.09 -3.15
CA ASN A 220 -19.21 -8.17 -3.44
C ASN A 220 -20.41 -8.87 -4.06
N ARG A 221 -20.21 -9.80 -5.01
CA ARG A 221 -21.33 -10.59 -5.55
C ARG A 221 -22.08 -11.36 -4.46
N ALA A 222 -21.35 -11.94 -3.50
CA ALA A 222 -21.95 -12.63 -2.36
C ALA A 222 -22.71 -11.67 -1.43
N ARG A 223 -22.17 -10.48 -1.13
CA ARG A 223 -22.85 -9.46 -0.30
C ARG A 223 -24.07 -8.84 -0.98
N THR A 224 -24.00 -8.56 -2.28
CA THR A 224 -25.13 -8.06 -3.08
C THR A 224 -26.22 -9.13 -3.19
N ALA A 225 -25.86 -10.39 -3.41
CA ALA A 225 -26.82 -11.50 -3.40
C ALA A 225 -27.50 -11.67 -2.03
N ALA A 226 -26.74 -11.58 -0.93
CA ALA A 226 -27.29 -11.63 0.42
C ALA A 226 -28.24 -10.46 0.72
N ALA A 227 -27.87 -9.22 0.34
CA ALA A 227 -28.72 -8.05 0.52
C ALA A 227 -30.00 -8.12 -0.32
N LEU A 228 -29.92 -8.63 -1.55
CA LEU A 228 -31.10 -8.88 -2.40
C LEU A 228 -31.99 -9.98 -1.83
N CYS A 229 -31.42 -11.04 -1.26
CA CYS A 229 -32.19 -12.07 -0.57
C CYS A 229 -32.90 -11.52 0.67
N ASP A 230 -32.24 -10.68 1.47
CA ASP A 230 -32.85 -10.06 2.64
C ASP A 230 -33.99 -9.10 2.26
N GLU A 231 -33.84 -8.28 1.21
CA GLU A 231 -34.91 -7.41 0.71
C GLU A 231 -36.09 -8.20 0.13
N VAL A 232 -35.83 -9.29 -0.61
CA VAL A 232 -36.88 -10.16 -1.15
C VAL A 232 -37.61 -10.90 -0.03
N VAL A 233 -36.90 -11.35 1.00
CA VAL A 233 -37.52 -11.97 2.19
C VAL A 233 -38.34 -10.95 2.97
N LEU A 234 -37.84 -9.71 3.17
CA LEU A 234 -38.60 -8.65 3.83
C LEU A 234 -39.85 -8.26 3.04
N ALA A 235 -39.75 -8.19 1.71
CA ALA A 235 -40.87 -7.91 0.82
C ALA A 235 -41.90 -9.05 0.82
N ALA A 236 -41.44 -10.31 0.85
CA ALA A 236 -42.33 -11.47 0.93
C ALA A 236 -43.05 -11.57 2.28
N VAL A 237 -42.40 -11.18 3.38
CA VAL A 237 -43.01 -11.13 4.72
C VAL A 237 -44.06 -10.01 4.83
N ASN A 238 -43.84 -8.87 4.16
CA ASN A 238 -44.78 -7.74 4.15
C ASN A 238 -46.00 -7.92 3.22
N VAL A 239 -46.02 -8.92 2.35
CA VAL A 239 -47.16 -9.24 1.45
C VAL A 239 -48.11 -10.29 2.07
N VAL A 240 -47.76 -10.87 3.22
CA VAL A 240 -48.53 -11.96 3.88
C VAL A 240 -49.26 -11.49 5.16
N ILE A 241 -49.42 -10.17 5.37
CA ILE A 241 -50.26 -9.59 6.44
C ILE A 241 -51.37 -8.76 5.79
#